data_AF-A0A846U352-F1
#
_entry.id   AF-A0A846U352-F1
#
_cell.length_a   1.000
_cell.length_b   1.000
_cell.length_c   1.000
_cell.angle_alpha   90.00
_cell.angle_beta   90.00
_cell.angle_gamma   90.00
#
_symmetry.space_group_name_H-M   'P 1'
#
loop_
_entity.id
_entity.type
_entity.pdbx_description
1 polymer ?
#
loop_
_entity_poly.entity_id
_entity_poly.type
_entity_poly.pdbx_seq_one_letter_code
_entity_poly.pdbx_strand_id
1 'polypeptide(L)'
;MRHLNPIALLASGLALLAFEAAAQAPASMPSPDKADEQAKRLADSPFRRILEAGRVEVKLRRESEATVPAAAAPRRIHAAAAPAPKAQTSRPPNEVPAPAPAPSLALAPASTAVVVPLPPTTSSGIERLWAAFNGATAAVEGGSIEGTVYAEKPGDAILGDISVGNNGVLNVTGQFNTRGGSQWAGVGIVVIAQRPVVATSYKALKVHLAGHTVSKLRLRILGEDPAIQQKGCYPVVMLPVKPQVTEYRVELSQFAAPEYCGADGVDVRSTLESLAAIEIIDAAEPVRDRAVSFNVGTLSLLK
;
A
#
# COMPACT_ATOMS: atom_id res chain seq x y z
N MET A 1 -11.36 -68.11 34.34
CA MET A 1 -10.27 -67.54 35.16
C MET A 1 -10.59 -66.08 35.37
N ARG A 2 -10.91 -65.74 36.63
CA ARG A 2 -11.37 -64.43 37.11
C ARG A 2 -10.34 -63.95 38.12
N HIS A 3 -9.84 -62.73 37.99
CA HIS A 3 -9.14 -61.99 39.05
C HIS A 3 -9.57 -60.52 38.89
N LEU A 4 -10.53 -60.06 39.70
CA LEU A 4 -10.38 -59.43 41.03
C LEU A 4 -9.90 -57.96 40.94
N ASN A 5 -10.86 -57.05 41.12
CA ASN A 5 -10.70 -55.68 41.62
C ASN A 5 -9.99 -55.70 43.00
N PRO A 6 -9.30 -54.62 43.40
CA PRO A 6 -9.95 -53.64 44.29
C PRO A 6 -9.50 -52.17 44.16
N ILE A 7 -10.42 -51.29 44.53
CA ILE A 7 -10.24 -49.89 44.92
C ILE A 7 -9.75 -49.86 46.38
N ALA A 8 -8.68 -49.11 46.69
CA ALA A 8 -8.47 -48.51 48.02
C ALA A 8 -7.39 -47.41 48.03
N LEU A 9 -7.74 -46.33 48.72
CA LEU A 9 -7.03 -45.09 49.10
C LEU A 9 -5.59 -45.20 49.63
N LEU A 10 -4.76 -44.19 49.32
CA LEU A 10 -3.72 -43.55 50.18
C LEU A 10 -3.23 -42.29 49.42
N ALA A 11 -3.53 -41.05 49.84
CA ALA A 11 -2.94 -40.24 50.90
C ALA A 11 -1.49 -39.75 50.64
N SER A 12 -1.35 -38.42 50.72
CA SER A 12 -0.14 -37.66 51.08
C SER A 12 1.04 -37.58 50.10
N GLY A 13 1.29 -36.37 49.59
CA GLY A 13 2.50 -36.02 48.88
C GLY A 13 2.54 -34.54 48.49
N LEU A 14 2.66 -33.66 49.48
CA LEU A 14 3.14 -32.29 49.27
C LEU A 14 4.58 -32.36 48.74
N ALA A 15 4.79 -31.96 47.49
CA ALA A 15 6.11 -31.62 46.98
C ALA A 15 6.03 -30.23 46.35
N LEU A 16 6.65 -29.28 47.05
CA LEU A 16 7.03 -27.98 46.48
C LEU A 16 7.90 -28.22 45.24
N LEU A 17 7.45 -27.74 44.09
CA LEU A 17 8.34 -27.40 42.98
C LEU A 17 8.27 -25.89 42.79
N ALA A 18 9.21 -25.20 43.43
CA ALA A 18 9.58 -23.86 43.06
C ALA A 18 10.24 -23.93 41.68
N PHE A 19 9.50 -23.54 40.64
CA PHE A 19 10.12 -23.23 39.36
C PHE A 19 10.82 -21.88 39.49
N GLU A 20 12.13 -21.96 39.64
CA GLU A 20 13.05 -20.86 39.50
C GLU A 20 12.96 -20.37 38.05
N ALA A 21 12.25 -19.26 37.85
CA ALA A 21 12.19 -18.54 36.59
C ALA A 21 13.55 -17.87 36.35
N ALA A 22 14.53 -18.64 35.87
CA ALA A 22 15.73 -18.08 35.28
C ALA A 22 15.29 -17.34 34.00
N ALA A 23 15.27 -16.00 34.08
CA ALA A 23 15.18 -15.15 32.91
C ALA A 23 16.36 -15.49 31.99
N GLN A 24 16.08 -16.25 30.93
CA GLN A 24 16.98 -16.37 29.78
C GLN A 24 17.05 -14.99 29.14
N ALA A 25 18.06 -14.23 29.53
CA ALA A 25 18.49 -13.05 28.80
C ALA A 25 18.80 -13.49 27.35
N PRO A 26 18.24 -12.82 26.32
CA PRO A 26 18.55 -13.14 24.94
C PRO A 26 20.05 -12.94 24.71
N ALA A 27 20.73 -14.06 24.43
CA ALA A 27 22.12 -14.10 24.03
C ALA A 27 22.24 -13.50 22.63
N SER A 28 22.38 -12.16 22.56
CA SER A 28 23.06 -11.40 21.50
C SER A 28 22.67 -9.93 21.65
N MET A 29 23.12 -9.28 22.73
CA MET A 29 23.32 -7.83 22.64
C MET A 29 24.61 -7.60 21.85
N PRO A 30 24.59 -6.75 20.80
CA PRO A 30 25.81 -6.37 20.11
C PRO A 30 26.80 -5.80 21.13
N SER A 31 28.09 -6.10 20.96
CA SER A 31 29.12 -5.52 21.82
C SER A 31 28.97 -3.99 21.83
N PRO A 32 29.23 -3.32 22.96
CA PRO A 32 29.06 -1.86 23.07
C PRO A 32 29.80 -1.11 21.96
N ASP A 33 30.93 -1.63 21.50
CA ASP A 33 31.71 -1.07 20.38
C ASP A 33 30.95 -1.12 19.04
N LYS A 34 30.13 -2.15 18.80
CA LYS A 34 29.30 -2.26 17.59
C LYS A 34 28.04 -1.40 17.68
N ALA A 35 27.51 -1.17 18.87
CA ALA A 35 26.40 -0.25 19.07
C ALA A 35 26.80 1.19 18.73
N ASP A 36 28.03 1.59 19.09
CA ASP A 36 28.58 2.91 18.77
C ASP A 36 28.87 3.08 17.26
N GLU A 37 29.33 2.02 16.59
CA GLU A 37 29.54 2.05 15.14
C GLU A 37 28.21 2.10 14.37
N GLN A 38 27.18 1.40 14.84
CA GLN A 38 25.82 1.45 14.28
C GLN A 38 25.17 2.82 14.53
N ALA A 39 25.40 3.43 15.71
CA ALA A 39 24.94 4.79 16.01
C ALA A 39 25.65 5.83 15.12
N LYS A 40 26.94 5.68 14.84
CA LYS A 40 27.67 6.54 13.89
C LYS A 40 27.16 6.38 12.46
N ARG A 41 26.90 5.15 12.00
CA ARG A 41 26.29 4.88 10.67
C ARG A 41 24.87 5.46 10.53
N LEU A 42 24.09 5.43 11.61
CA LEU A 42 22.77 6.07 11.66
C LEU A 42 22.87 7.60 11.71
N ALA A 43 23.93 8.15 12.32
CA ALA A 43 24.17 9.60 12.36
C ALA A 43 24.59 10.16 10.99
N ASP A 44 25.37 9.40 10.20
CA ASP A 44 25.77 9.75 8.83
C ASP A 44 24.73 9.35 7.76
N SER A 45 23.60 8.78 8.18
CA SER A 45 22.54 8.35 7.27
C SER A 45 21.88 9.56 6.58
N PRO A 46 21.70 9.53 5.25
CA PRO A 46 21.07 10.62 4.49
C PRO A 46 19.61 10.87 4.92
N PHE A 47 18.96 9.91 5.58
CA PHE A 47 17.62 10.05 6.13
C PHE A 47 17.51 11.07 7.28
N ARG A 48 18.61 11.31 8.03
CA ARG A 48 18.62 12.33 9.09
C ARG A 48 18.62 13.75 8.52
N ARG A 49 19.27 13.97 7.37
CA ARG A 49 19.24 15.27 6.68
C ARG A 49 17.84 15.64 6.20
N ILE A 50 17.04 14.65 5.81
CA ILE A 50 15.65 14.85 5.37
C ILE A 50 14.74 15.19 6.56
N LEU A 51 14.93 14.52 7.72
CA LEU A 51 14.16 14.80 8.94
C LEU A 51 14.53 16.13 9.61
N GLU A 52 15.81 16.54 9.57
CA GLU A 52 16.24 17.84 10.12
C GLU A 52 15.85 19.02 9.21
N ALA A 53 15.87 18.86 7.88
CA ALA A 53 15.35 19.87 6.95
C ALA A 53 13.85 20.14 7.19
N GLY A 54 13.05 19.08 7.43
CA GLY A 54 11.63 19.23 7.76
C GLY A 54 11.37 19.88 9.13
N ARG A 55 12.30 19.75 10.10
CA ARG A 55 12.14 20.35 11.44
C ARG A 55 12.52 21.83 11.49
N VAL A 56 13.40 22.29 10.60
CA VAL A 56 13.82 23.70 10.49
C VAL A 56 12.73 24.55 9.82
N GLU A 57 12.01 24.03 8.82
CA GLU A 57 10.90 24.76 8.18
C GLU A 57 9.70 24.98 9.11
N VAL A 58 9.40 24.03 10.00
CA VAL A 58 8.29 24.18 10.98
C VAL A 58 8.60 25.27 12.01
N LYS A 59 9.89 25.54 12.30
CA LYS A 59 10.29 26.60 13.23
C LYS A 59 10.27 27.98 12.56
N LEU A 60 10.70 28.09 11.30
CA LEU A 60 10.66 29.34 10.54
C LEU A 60 9.23 29.82 10.23
N ARG A 61 8.28 28.90 10.06
CA ARG A 61 6.87 29.26 9.79
C ARG A 61 6.11 29.74 11.05
N ARG A 62 6.62 29.45 12.25
CA ARG A 62 6.01 29.88 13.52
C ARG A 62 6.52 31.25 13.99
N GLU A 63 7.63 31.74 13.45
CA GLU A 63 8.17 33.07 13.76
C GLU A 63 7.73 34.17 12.75
N SER A 64 7.24 33.80 11.56
CA SER A 64 6.77 34.78 10.57
C SER A 64 5.30 35.21 10.72
N GLU A 65 4.55 34.64 11.66
CA GLU A 65 3.14 34.98 11.95
C GLU A 65 2.99 35.86 13.22
N ALA A 66 4.04 36.60 13.58
CA ALA A 66 4.02 37.55 14.69
C ALA A 66 4.70 38.87 14.31
N THR A 67 4.24 39.53 13.25
CA THR A 67 4.54 40.95 13.05
C THR A 67 3.34 41.65 12.43
N VAL A 68 2.59 42.35 13.29
CA VAL A 68 1.60 43.35 12.89
C VAL A 68 2.37 44.64 12.56
N PRO A 69 2.26 45.22 11.35
CA PRO A 69 2.61 46.61 11.15
C PRO A 69 1.36 47.48 11.35
N ALA A 70 1.56 48.47 12.20
CA ALA A 70 0.61 49.55 12.48
C ALA A 70 0.32 50.42 11.24
N ALA A 71 -0.92 50.93 11.25
CA ALA A 71 -1.51 52.05 10.54
C ALA A 71 -0.63 52.90 9.59
N ALA A 72 -1.09 53.04 8.34
CA ALA A 72 -0.86 54.21 7.51
C ALA A 72 -2.18 54.70 6.88
N ALA A 73 -2.36 56.02 6.88
CA ALA A 73 -3.56 56.80 6.59
C ALA A 73 -4.06 56.73 5.12
N PRO A 74 -5.31 57.19 4.83
CA PRO A 74 -6.04 56.84 3.62
C PRO A 74 -5.71 57.77 2.44
N ARG A 75 -5.46 57.20 1.26
CA ARG A 75 -5.50 57.94 -0.02
C ARG A 75 -6.87 57.78 -0.67
N ARG A 76 -7.57 58.91 -0.83
CA ARG A 76 -8.77 59.06 -1.67
C ARG A 76 -8.44 58.65 -3.10
N ILE A 77 -9.15 57.67 -3.63
CA ILE A 77 -9.29 57.43 -5.06
C ILE A 77 -10.76 57.66 -5.42
N HIS A 78 -10.99 58.55 -6.38
CA HIS A 78 -12.30 58.85 -6.93
C HIS A 78 -12.88 57.61 -7.60
N ALA A 79 -14.04 57.16 -7.11
CA ALA A 79 -14.84 56.11 -7.71
C ALA A 79 -15.54 56.64 -8.97
N ALA A 80 -15.29 56.00 -10.10
CA ALA A 80 -16.17 56.07 -11.28
C ALA A 80 -17.36 55.14 -11.04
N ALA A 81 -18.56 55.70 -11.16
CA ALA A 81 -19.83 55.02 -10.96
C ALA A 81 -20.08 53.95 -12.04
N ALA A 82 -20.38 52.73 -11.60
CA ALA A 82 -20.93 51.66 -12.44
C ALA A 82 -22.39 51.39 -12.03
N PRO A 83 -23.28 51.04 -12.99
CA PRO A 83 -24.72 51.09 -12.81
C PRO A 83 -25.29 49.95 -11.95
N ALA A 84 -26.43 50.27 -11.31
CA ALA A 84 -27.16 49.46 -10.35
C ALA A 84 -27.57 48.07 -10.88
N PRO A 85 -27.40 47.00 -10.09
CA PRO A 85 -28.04 45.72 -10.38
C PRO A 85 -29.53 45.78 -10.02
N LYS A 86 -30.36 45.35 -10.98
CA LYS A 86 -31.81 45.20 -10.85
C LYS A 86 -32.17 44.24 -9.73
N ALA A 87 -33.16 44.62 -8.93
CA ALA A 87 -33.79 43.77 -7.93
C ALA A 87 -34.35 42.49 -8.58
N GLN A 88 -33.88 41.34 -8.11
CA GLN A 88 -34.36 40.04 -8.55
C GLN A 88 -35.39 39.53 -7.55
N THR A 89 -36.60 39.36 -8.07
CA THR A 89 -37.84 38.98 -7.41
C THR A 89 -37.74 37.63 -6.70
N SER A 90 -38.30 37.59 -5.49
CA SER A 90 -38.49 36.43 -4.63
C SER A 90 -39.26 35.30 -5.31
N ARG A 91 -38.75 34.07 -5.17
CA ARG A 91 -39.42 32.82 -5.58
C ARG A 91 -40.13 32.22 -4.35
N PRO A 92 -41.39 31.75 -4.47
CA PRO A 92 -42.13 31.17 -3.35
C PRO A 92 -41.60 29.76 -2.97
N PRO A 93 -41.88 29.31 -1.73
CA PRO A 93 -41.37 28.04 -1.20
C PRO A 93 -42.04 26.85 -1.87
N ASN A 94 -41.23 25.92 -2.37
CA ASN A 94 -41.71 24.65 -2.90
C ASN A 94 -41.85 23.67 -1.72
N GLU A 95 -43.08 23.24 -1.52
CA GLU A 95 -43.55 22.30 -0.50
C GLU A 95 -42.89 20.93 -0.70
N VAL A 96 -42.24 20.40 0.34
CA VAL A 96 -41.58 19.10 0.35
C VAL A 96 -42.61 18.03 0.76
N PRO A 97 -42.92 17.03 -0.09
CA PRO A 97 -43.77 15.91 0.29
C PRO A 97 -43.05 14.99 1.28
N ALA A 98 -43.81 14.50 2.26
CA ALA A 98 -43.36 13.58 3.30
C ALA A 98 -42.71 12.29 2.74
N PRO A 99 -41.66 11.75 3.39
CA PRO A 99 -41.02 10.52 2.96
C PRO A 99 -41.91 9.30 3.20
N ALA A 100 -42.01 8.43 2.17
CA ALA A 100 -42.67 7.14 2.23
C ALA A 100 -41.92 6.16 3.16
N PRO A 101 -42.62 5.22 3.84
CA PRO A 101 -42.00 4.26 4.74
C PRO A 101 -41.12 3.25 3.98
N ALA A 102 -39.96 2.95 4.56
CA ALA A 102 -38.99 2.00 4.03
C ALA A 102 -39.53 0.56 4.01
N PRO A 103 -39.24 -0.25 2.97
CA PRO A 103 -39.56 -1.67 2.96
C PRO A 103 -38.64 -2.43 3.93
N SER A 104 -39.24 -3.23 4.82
CA SER A 104 -38.53 -4.13 5.71
C SER A 104 -37.80 -5.21 4.92
N LEU A 105 -36.47 -5.19 4.97
CA LEU A 105 -35.62 -6.26 4.45
C LEU A 105 -35.72 -7.47 5.38
N ALA A 106 -36.19 -8.59 4.84
CA ALA A 106 -36.20 -9.88 5.51
C ALA A 106 -34.75 -10.36 5.74
N LEU A 107 -34.46 -10.74 6.99
CA LEU A 107 -33.22 -11.41 7.40
C LEU A 107 -33.12 -12.78 6.73
N ALA A 108 -32.11 -12.97 5.87
CA ALA A 108 -31.71 -14.29 5.39
C ALA A 108 -30.89 -15.01 6.47
N PRO A 109 -31.06 -16.34 6.64
CA PRO A 109 -30.37 -17.09 7.68
C PRO A 109 -28.86 -17.20 7.43
N ALA A 110 -28.09 -17.24 8.53
CA ALA A 110 -26.65 -17.40 8.54
C ALA A 110 -26.25 -18.75 7.91
N SER A 111 -25.50 -18.69 6.81
CA SER A 111 -24.94 -19.87 6.16
C SER A 111 -23.63 -20.26 6.85
N THR A 112 -23.68 -21.29 7.69
CA THR A 112 -22.50 -21.91 8.32
C THR A 112 -21.74 -22.73 7.27
N ALA A 113 -20.87 -22.09 6.50
CA ALA A 113 -19.96 -22.79 5.60
C ALA A 113 -18.73 -23.27 6.39
N VAL A 114 -18.55 -24.59 6.44
CA VAL A 114 -17.37 -25.26 6.99
C VAL A 114 -16.16 -24.90 6.13
N VAL A 115 -15.12 -24.33 6.74
CA VAL A 115 -13.84 -24.05 6.09
C VAL A 115 -13.13 -25.38 5.86
N VAL A 116 -13.13 -25.84 4.60
CA VAL A 116 -12.30 -26.95 4.14
C VAL A 116 -10.91 -26.41 3.80
N PRO A 117 -9.82 -26.97 4.35
CA PRO A 117 -8.46 -26.56 3.98
C PRO A 117 -8.23 -26.87 2.50
N LEU A 118 -7.90 -25.84 1.70
CA LEU A 118 -7.51 -26.05 0.31
C LEU A 118 -6.20 -26.85 0.26
N PRO A 119 -6.12 -27.92 -0.55
CA PRO A 119 -4.85 -28.61 -0.78
C PRO A 119 -3.88 -27.67 -1.51
N PRO A 120 -2.56 -27.81 -1.30
CA PRO A 120 -1.56 -27.05 -2.05
C PRO A 120 -1.70 -27.39 -3.54
N THR A 121 -2.14 -26.44 -4.35
CA THR A 121 -2.14 -26.57 -5.80
C THR A 121 -0.70 -26.65 -6.27
N THR A 122 -0.22 -27.86 -6.53
CA THR A 122 0.95 -28.12 -7.35
C THR A 122 0.63 -27.65 -8.77
N SER A 123 0.99 -26.41 -9.05
CA SER A 123 0.97 -25.83 -10.38
C SER A 123 1.70 -26.76 -11.34
N SER A 124 1.02 -27.19 -12.41
CA SER A 124 1.67 -27.80 -13.57
C SER A 124 2.87 -26.94 -13.98
N GLY A 125 4.00 -27.52 -14.40
CA GLY A 125 5.27 -26.81 -14.67
C GLY A 125 5.26 -25.70 -15.75
N ILE A 126 4.07 -25.26 -16.15
CA ILE A 126 3.70 -24.16 -17.05
C ILE A 126 3.53 -22.84 -16.25
N GLU A 127 3.15 -22.90 -14.97
CA GLU A 127 2.90 -21.73 -14.14
C GLU A 127 3.79 -21.74 -12.88
N ARG A 128 4.34 -20.58 -12.53
CA ARG A 128 5.05 -20.35 -11.27
C ARG A 128 4.29 -19.32 -10.46
N LEU A 129 3.83 -19.70 -9.27
CA LEU A 129 3.26 -18.76 -8.33
C LEU A 129 4.34 -17.73 -7.93
N TRP A 130 4.01 -16.45 -8.08
CA TRP A 130 4.85 -15.34 -7.64
C TRP A 130 4.46 -14.93 -6.22
N ALA A 131 3.16 -14.75 -5.98
CA ALA A 131 2.64 -14.42 -4.66
C ALA A 131 1.19 -14.86 -4.49
N ALA A 132 0.90 -15.30 -3.27
CA ALA A 132 -0.43 -15.37 -2.68
C ALA A 132 -0.36 -14.70 -1.30
N PHE A 133 -1.47 -14.14 -0.82
CA PHE A 133 -1.46 -13.28 0.36
C PHE A 133 -2.12 -13.96 1.56
N ASN A 134 -1.41 -14.02 2.68
CA ASN A 134 -1.92 -14.48 3.97
C ASN A 134 -1.81 -13.41 5.08
N GLY A 135 -1.25 -12.24 4.75
CA GLY A 135 -1.12 -11.09 5.63
C GLY A 135 -0.73 -9.83 4.86
N ALA A 136 -0.84 -8.67 5.50
CA ALA A 136 -0.62 -7.38 4.85
C ALA A 136 0.85 -7.11 4.44
N THR A 137 1.80 -7.83 5.02
CA THR A 137 3.25 -7.61 4.86
C THR A 137 4.02 -8.82 4.34
N ALA A 138 3.36 -9.97 4.16
CA ALA A 138 4.01 -11.23 3.81
C ALA A 138 3.22 -11.98 2.73
N ALA A 139 3.96 -12.59 1.81
CA ALA A 139 3.44 -13.51 0.81
C ALA A 139 3.69 -14.96 1.23
N VAL A 140 2.81 -15.88 0.81
CA VAL A 140 2.88 -17.32 1.13
C VAL A 140 4.22 -17.95 0.69
N GLU A 141 4.78 -17.47 -0.42
CA GLU A 141 6.07 -17.94 -0.98
C GLU A 141 7.31 -17.37 -0.24
N GLY A 142 7.12 -16.73 0.92
CA GLY A 142 8.22 -16.19 1.74
C GLY A 142 8.73 -14.82 1.29
N GLY A 143 8.05 -14.17 0.33
CA GLY A 143 8.27 -12.78 -0.05
C GLY A 143 7.65 -11.77 0.93
N SER A 144 7.98 -10.49 0.76
CA SER A 144 7.40 -9.38 1.54
C SER A 144 6.51 -8.49 0.68
N ILE A 145 5.62 -7.76 1.36
CA ILE A 145 4.74 -6.76 0.75
C ILE A 145 5.05 -5.44 1.42
N GLU A 146 5.40 -4.45 0.62
CA GLU A 146 5.69 -3.11 1.08
C GLU A 146 4.69 -2.12 0.46
N GLY A 147 4.23 -1.17 1.26
CA GLY A 147 3.45 -0.04 0.75
C GLY A 147 4.35 0.94 0.02
N THR A 148 3.88 1.48 -1.10
CA THR A 148 4.59 2.53 -1.84
C THR A 148 3.70 3.75 -2.05
N VAL A 149 4.30 4.93 -1.89
CA VAL A 149 3.67 6.22 -2.12
C VAL A 149 4.70 7.19 -2.69
N TYR A 150 4.31 7.92 -3.73
CA TYR A 150 5.11 9.00 -4.29
C TYR A 150 4.22 10.14 -4.76
N ALA A 151 4.75 11.35 -4.75
CA ALA A 151 4.09 12.53 -5.32
C ALA A 151 5.16 13.57 -5.66
N GLU A 152 4.87 14.40 -6.67
CA GLU A 152 5.73 15.53 -7.02
C GLU A 152 5.89 16.49 -5.83
N LYS A 153 4.78 16.77 -5.13
CA LYS A 153 4.75 17.58 -3.91
C LYS A 153 4.42 16.71 -2.70
N PRO A 154 5.20 16.82 -1.60
CA PRO A 154 4.92 16.07 -0.38
C PRO A 154 3.49 16.27 0.13
N GLY A 155 2.80 15.18 0.48
CA GLY A 155 1.44 15.19 1.05
C GLY A 155 0.29 15.10 0.04
N ASP A 156 0.57 15.19 -1.27
CA ASP A 156 -0.44 15.03 -2.32
C ASP A 156 -0.82 13.57 -2.59
N ALA A 157 -0.10 12.62 -2.00
CA ALA A 157 -0.48 11.21 -1.95
C ALA A 157 -0.27 10.66 -0.55
N ILE A 158 -1.23 9.86 -0.09
CA ILE A 158 -1.21 9.23 1.22
C ILE A 158 -1.62 7.77 1.02
N LEU A 159 -0.76 6.86 1.45
CA LEU A 159 -1.10 5.44 1.58
C LEU A 159 -1.99 5.26 2.81
N GLY A 160 -3.12 4.59 2.61
CA GLY A 160 -4.02 4.16 3.68
C GLY A 160 -3.66 2.78 4.19
N ASP A 161 -4.68 2.01 4.56
CA ASP A 161 -4.51 0.64 5.04
C ASP A 161 -4.19 -0.32 3.90
N ILE A 162 -3.30 -1.26 4.20
CA ILE A 162 -3.10 -2.51 3.46
C ILE A 162 -3.64 -3.62 4.33
N SER A 163 -4.65 -4.34 3.84
CA SER A 163 -5.33 -5.40 4.58
C SER A 163 -5.54 -6.62 3.70
N VAL A 164 -5.65 -7.81 4.30
CA VAL A 164 -5.92 -9.05 3.56
C VAL A 164 -7.25 -9.62 4.04
N GLY A 165 -8.17 -9.84 3.11
CA GLY A 165 -9.44 -10.50 3.38
C GLY A 165 -9.28 -12.01 3.58
N ASN A 166 -10.30 -12.66 4.15
CA ASN A 166 -10.31 -14.11 4.40
C ASN A 166 -10.17 -14.96 3.13
N ASN A 167 -10.40 -14.37 1.96
CA ASN A 167 -10.24 -14.99 0.64
C ASN A 167 -8.82 -14.83 0.06
N GLY A 168 -7.85 -14.31 0.83
CA GLY A 168 -6.47 -14.11 0.38
C GLY A 168 -6.31 -12.97 -0.63
N VAL A 169 -7.30 -12.06 -0.69
CA VAL A 169 -7.25 -10.86 -1.53
C VAL A 169 -6.80 -9.68 -0.67
N LEU A 170 -5.75 -9.01 -1.12
CA LEU A 170 -5.18 -7.84 -0.48
C LEU A 170 -5.91 -6.58 -0.97
N ASN A 171 -6.45 -5.79 -0.05
CA ASN A 171 -7.07 -4.49 -0.30
C ASN A 171 -6.07 -3.38 0.04
N VAL A 172 -5.81 -2.53 -0.94
CA VAL A 172 -4.94 -1.36 -0.84
C VAL A 172 -5.82 -0.11 -0.89
N THR A 173 -5.66 0.76 0.11
CA THR A 173 -6.37 2.04 0.15
C THR A 173 -5.40 3.22 0.20
N GLY A 174 -5.91 4.40 -0.12
CA GLY A 174 -5.18 5.65 0.04
C GLY A 174 -5.96 6.84 -0.50
N GLN A 175 -5.29 7.97 -0.62
CA GLN A 175 -5.88 9.19 -1.14
C GLN A 175 -4.88 10.02 -1.95
N PHE A 176 -5.40 10.71 -2.96
CA PHE A 176 -4.73 11.81 -3.61
C PHE A 176 -5.35 13.13 -3.17
N ASN A 177 -4.49 14.11 -2.91
CA ASN A 177 -4.84 15.48 -2.58
C ASN A 177 -4.17 16.44 -3.59
N THR A 178 -4.82 17.55 -3.89
CA THR A 178 -4.35 18.55 -4.86
C THR A 178 -3.78 19.80 -4.21
N ARG A 179 -3.59 19.80 -2.88
CA ARG A 179 -3.16 21.00 -2.14
C ARG A 179 -1.78 21.50 -2.59
N GLY A 180 -0.86 20.60 -2.90
CA GLY A 180 0.46 20.90 -3.43
C GLY A 180 0.45 21.16 -4.93
N GLY A 181 -0.58 20.73 -5.65
CA GLY A 181 -0.69 20.90 -7.10
C GLY A 181 0.21 19.94 -7.90
N SER A 182 0.54 18.77 -7.35
CA SER A 182 1.32 17.73 -8.04
C SER A 182 0.72 17.40 -9.41
N GLN A 183 1.58 17.30 -10.43
CA GLN A 183 1.15 16.80 -11.74
C GLN A 183 1.14 15.26 -11.78
N TRP A 184 1.91 14.62 -10.92
CA TRP A 184 1.98 13.17 -10.83
C TRP A 184 2.05 12.70 -9.37
N ALA A 185 1.43 11.56 -9.12
CA ALA A 185 1.51 10.86 -7.84
C ALA A 185 1.16 9.37 -8.01
N GLY A 186 1.45 8.58 -6.99
CA GLY A 186 1.04 7.18 -6.95
C GLY A 186 0.90 6.62 -5.54
N VAL A 187 -0.02 5.67 -5.39
CA VAL A 187 -0.27 4.91 -4.17
C VAL A 187 -0.44 3.44 -4.53
N GLY A 188 0.27 2.54 -3.86
CA GLY A 188 0.14 1.13 -4.10
C GLY A 188 1.03 0.25 -3.25
N ILE A 189 1.44 -0.89 -3.81
CA ILE A 189 2.28 -1.88 -3.15
C ILE A 189 3.42 -2.37 -4.04
N VAL A 190 4.45 -2.90 -3.41
CA VAL A 190 5.55 -3.64 -4.02
C VAL A 190 5.55 -5.05 -3.43
N VAL A 191 5.42 -6.05 -4.29
CA VAL A 191 5.45 -7.47 -3.92
C VAL A 191 6.84 -8.01 -4.22
N ILE A 192 7.65 -8.16 -3.17
CA ILE A 192 9.08 -8.49 -3.25
C ILE A 192 9.25 -9.99 -3.08
N ALA A 193 9.99 -10.63 -3.98
CA ALA A 193 10.33 -12.04 -3.84
C ALA A 193 11.36 -12.24 -2.72
N GLN A 194 11.33 -13.39 -2.06
CA GLN A 194 12.33 -13.74 -1.04
C GLN A 194 13.77 -13.64 -1.59
N ARG A 195 13.93 -14.01 -2.86
CA ARG A 195 15.15 -13.91 -3.64
C ARG A 195 14.80 -13.60 -5.10
N PRO A 196 15.69 -12.95 -5.83
CA PRO A 196 15.51 -12.71 -7.25
C PRO A 196 15.33 -14.00 -8.05
N VAL A 197 14.60 -13.89 -9.15
CA VAL A 197 14.19 -15.02 -9.99
C VAL A 197 14.59 -14.78 -11.43
N VAL A 198 15.26 -15.76 -12.03
CA VAL A 198 15.42 -15.82 -13.49
C VAL A 198 14.06 -16.21 -14.11
N ALA A 199 13.40 -15.24 -14.73
CA ALA A 199 12.06 -15.34 -15.29
C ALA A 199 12.02 -15.25 -16.84
N THR A 200 13.16 -15.37 -17.51
CA THR A 200 13.29 -15.22 -18.97
C THR A 200 12.51 -16.26 -19.80
N SER A 201 12.18 -17.41 -19.20
CA SER A 201 11.37 -18.46 -19.86
C SER A 201 9.86 -18.18 -19.85
N TYR A 202 9.38 -17.26 -19.02
CA TYR A 202 7.96 -16.92 -18.93
C TYR A 202 7.57 -15.90 -20.02
N LYS A 203 6.30 -15.93 -20.41
CA LYS A 203 5.71 -15.08 -21.46
C LYS A 203 4.65 -14.13 -20.93
N ALA A 204 3.96 -14.49 -19.86
CA ALA A 204 2.91 -13.65 -19.30
C ALA A 204 2.93 -13.60 -17.77
N LEU A 205 2.41 -12.50 -17.23
CA LEU A 205 2.01 -12.34 -15.85
C LEU A 205 0.51 -12.58 -15.74
N LYS A 206 0.10 -13.55 -14.92
CA LYS A 206 -1.27 -13.75 -14.47
C LYS A 206 -1.47 -13.00 -13.17
N VAL A 207 -2.46 -12.13 -13.10
CA VAL A 207 -2.72 -11.30 -11.92
C VAL A 207 -4.22 -11.14 -11.70
N HIS A 208 -4.68 -11.29 -10.46
CA HIS A 208 -6.06 -11.00 -10.09
C HIS A 208 -6.17 -9.58 -9.54
N LEU A 209 -6.96 -8.72 -10.19
CA LEU A 209 -7.09 -7.31 -9.79
C LEU A 209 -8.55 -6.86 -9.77
N ALA A 210 -8.85 -5.90 -8.91
CA ALA A 210 -10.09 -5.13 -8.96
C ALA A 210 -9.81 -3.66 -8.63
N GLY A 211 -10.44 -2.73 -9.32
CA GLY A 211 -10.35 -1.31 -9.00
C GLY A 211 -11.70 -0.74 -8.55
N HIS A 212 -11.89 -0.53 -7.25
CA HIS A 212 -13.16 -0.03 -6.72
C HIS A 212 -13.35 1.46 -6.99
N THR A 213 -12.28 2.24 -6.79
CA THR A 213 -12.26 3.68 -7.10
C THR A 213 -11.26 4.03 -8.20
N VAL A 214 -10.58 3.02 -8.75
CA VAL A 214 -9.53 3.15 -9.77
C VAL A 214 -9.94 2.38 -11.02
N SER A 215 -9.70 2.93 -12.20
CA SER A 215 -10.04 2.29 -13.47
C SER A 215 -8.82 1.76 -14.23
N LYS A 216 -7.62 2.11 -13.78
CA LYS A 216 -6.34 1.72 -14.39
C LYS A 216 -5.28 1.57 -13.29
N LEU A 217 -4.45 0.54 -13.39
CA LEU A 217 -3.30 0.33 -12.52
C LEU A 217 -2.02 0.30 -13.36
N ARG A 218 -0.95 0.88 -12.83
CA ARG A 218 0.42 0.70 -13.33
C ARG A 218 0.99 -0.55 -12.71
N LEU A 219 1.44 -1.47 -13.55
CA LEU A 219 2.23 -2.62 -13.13
C LEU A 219 3.67 -2.35 -13.56
N ARG A 220 4.63 -2.56 -12.66
CA ARG A 220 6.06 -2.45 -12.95
C ARG A 220 6.76 -3.73 -12.51
N ILE A 221 7.64 -4.24 -13.35
CA ILE A 221 8.52 -5.36 -13.01
C ILE A 221 9.88 -4.81 -12.61
N LEU A 222 10.41 -5.22 -11.46
CA LEU A 222 11.61 -4.62 -10.87
C LEU A 222 12.73 -5.66 -10.83
N GLY A 223 13.91 -5.26 -11.30
CA GLY A 223 15.15 -6.00 -11.08
C GLY A 223 15.85 -5.57 -9.78
N GLU A 224 17.09 -6.02 -9.58
CA GLU A 224 17.84 -5.74 -8.34
C GLU A 224 18.64 -4.44 -8.34
N ASP A 225 18.80 -3.75 -9.48
CA ASP A 225 19.68 -2.58 -9.56
C ASP A 225 19.06 -1.37 -8.82
N PRO A 226 19.62 -0.94 -7.69
CA PRO A 226 19.05 0.13 -6.88
C PRO A 226 19.12 1.49 -7.59
N ALA A 227 20.09 1.73 -8.48
CA ALA A 227 20.18 2.98 -9.23
C ALA A 227 19.04 3.09 -10.24
N ILE A 228 18.67 1.98 -10.88
CA ILE A 228 17.54 1.92 -11.82
C ILE A 228 16.21 2.02 -11.07
N GLN A 229 16.08 1.35 -9.92
CA GLN A 229 14.90 1.46 -9.06
C GLN A 229 14.66 2.90 -8.62
N GLN A 230 15.70 3.60 -8.16
CA GLN A 230 15.61 5.01 -7.71
C GLN A 230 15.17 5.95 -8.85
N LYS A 231 15.58 5.68 -10.09
CA LYS A 231 15.13 6.43 -11.27
C LYS A 231 13.72 6.04 -11.73
N GLY A 232 13.18 4.92 -11.24
CA GLY A 232 11.90 4.37 -11.69
C GLY A 232 11.92 3.87 -13.15
N CYS A 233 13.09 3.52 -13.68
CA CYS A 233 13.31 3.23 -15.10
C CYS A 233 13.19 1.76 -15.51
N TYR A 234 12.52 0.99 -14.66
CA TYR A 234 12.11 -0.36 -14.97
C TYR A 234 10.84 -0.41 -15.84
N PRO A 235 10.65 -1.49 -16.63
CA PRO A 235 9.49 -1.65 -17.50
C PRO A 235 8.15 -1.58 -16.78
N VAL A 236 7.20 -0.87 -17.38
CA VAL A 236 5.84 -0.70 -16.90
C VAL A 236 4.81 -1.07 -17.96
N VAL A 237 3.60 -1.38 -17.51
CA VAL A 237 2.39 -1.44 -18.33
C VAL A 237 1.23 -0.79 -17.59
N MET A 238 0.36 -0.11 -18.31
CA MET A 238 -0.82 0.51 -17.74
C MET A 238 -2.05 -0.34 -18.07
N LEU A 239 -2.58 -1.04 -17.07
CA LEU A 239 -3.63 -2.05 -17.22
C LEU A 239 -5.00 -1.47 -16.80
N PRO A 240 -5.99 -1.40 -17.70
CA PRO A 240 -7.37 -1.11 -17.32
C PRO A 240 -7.94 -2.21 -16.41
N VAL A 241 -8.63 -1.84 -15.34
CA VAL A 241 -9.18 -2.79 -14.37
C VAL A 241 -10.68 -2.59 -14.16
N LYS A 242 -11.37 -3.72 -13.95
CA LYS A 242 -12.79 -3.79 -13.60
C LYS A 242 -13.00 -3.61 -12.09
N PRO A 243 -14.21 -3.20 -11.65
CA PRO A 243 -14.55 -3.10 -10.23
C PRO A 243 -14.55 -4.43 -9.47
N GLN A 244 -14.77 -5.55 -10.16
CA GLN A 244 -14.76 -6.88 -9.57
C GLN A 244 -13.40 -7.56 -9.77
N VAL A 245 -12.99 -8.38 -8.81
CA VAL A 245 -11.76 -9.18 -8.90
C VAL A 245 -11.84 -10.04 -10.15
N THR A 246 -10.93 -9.76 -11.08
CA THR A 246 -10.87 -10.38 -12.40
C THR A 246 -9.45 -10.86 -12.64
N GLU A 247 -9.29 -12.02 -13.28
CA GLU A 247 -8.00 -12.50 -13.76
C GLU A 247 -7.59 -11.72 -15.02
N TYR A 248 -6.38 -11.19 -15.02
CA TYR A 248 -5.74 -10.58 -16.18
C TYR A 248 -4.51 -11.39 -16.54
N ARG A 249 -4.38 -11.68 -17.83
CA ARG A 249 -3.15 -12.21 -18.42
C ARG A 249 -2.47 -11.08 -19.20
N VAL A 250 -1.32 -10.66 -18.72
CA VAL A 250 -0.53 -9.57 -19.31
C VAL A 250 0.73 -10.16 -19.92
N GLU A 251 0.86 -10.06 -21.24
CA GLU A 251 2.06 -10.54 -21.92
C GLU A 251 3.27 -9.67 -21.51
N LEU A 252 4.37 -10.30 -21.11
CA LEU A 252 5.57 -9.61 -20.61
C LEU A 252 6.19 -8.71 -21.68
N SER A 253 5.99 -9.04 -22.97
CA SER A 253 6.42 -8.18 -24.08
C SER A 253 5.68 -6.84 -24.17
N GLN A 254 4.58 -6.65 -23.43
CA GLN A 254 3.87 -5.37 -23.37
C GLN A 254 4.51 -4.39 -22.39
N PHE A 255 5.40 -4.86 -21.51
CA PHE A 255 6.10 -3.99 -20.57
C PHE A 255 7.23 -3.25 -21.29
N ALA A 256 7.25 -1.94 -21.14
CA ALA A 256 8.27 -1.06 -21.72
C ALA A 256 8.76 -0.06 -20.68
N ALA A 257 10.02 0.37 -20.78
CA ALA A 257 10.51 1.44 -19.93
C ALA A 257 9.66 2.71 -20.11
N PRO A 258 9.38 3.48 -19.05
CA PRO A 258 8.68 4.75 -19.16
C PRO A 258 9.40 5.70 -20.11
N GLU A 259 8.64 6.49 -20.88
CA GLU A 259 9.21 7.38 -21.91
C GLU A 259 10.23 8.38 -21.35
N TYR A 260 10.00 8.87 -20.12
CA TYR A 260 10.90 9.82 -19.46
C TYR A 260 12.30 9.25 -19.18
N CYS A 261 12.48 7.93 -19.24
CA CYS A 261 13.77 7.29 -19.00
C CYS A 261 14.70 7.36 -20.21
N GLY A 262 14.18 7.53 -21.43
CA GLY A 262 15.01 7.55 -22.64
C GLY A 262 15.99 6.37 -22.70
N ALA A 263 17.28 6.67 -22.82
CA ALA A 263 18.36 5.67 -22.88
C ALA A 263 18.67 4.99 -21.53
N ASP A 264 18.22 5.54 -20.40
CA ASP A 264 18.37 4.95 -19.07
C ASP A 264 17.30 3.88 -18.77
N GLY A 265 16.35 3.69 -19.69
CA GLY A 265 15.30 2.69 -19.57
C GLY A 265 15.84 1.27 -19.71
N VAL A 266 15.45 0.38 -18.80
CA VAL A 266 15.78 -1.05 -18.89
C VAL A 266 14.68 -1.78 -19.64
N ASP A 267 15.05 -2.69 -20.52
CA ASP A 267 14.08 -3.53 -21.22
C ASP A 267 13.57 -4.69 -20.35
N VAL A 268 12.42 -5.25 -20.73
CA VAL A 268 11.79 -6.36 -20.00
C VAL A 268 12.66 -7.62 -20.00
N ARG A 269 13.39 -7.93 -21.07
CA ARG A 269 14.20 -9.15 -21.11
C ARG A 269 15.33 -9.07 -20.08
N SER A 270 16.07 -7.96 -20.03
CA SER A 270 17.13 -7.73 -19.04
C SER A 270 16.58 -7.76 -17.61
N THR A 271 15.42 -7.15 -17.38
CA THR A 271 14.76 -7.18 -16.06
C THR A 271 14.41 -8.60 -15.60
N LEU A 272 13.96 -9.45 -16.53
CA LEU A 272 13.58 -10.84 -16.24
C LEU A 272 14.78 -11.76 -15.95
N GLU A 273 16.02 -11.33 -16.18
CA GLU A 273 17.20 -12.11 -15.78
C GLU A 273 17.39 -12.14 -14.26
N SER A 274 16.95 -11.10 -13.55
CA SER A 274 16.92 -11.05 -12.09
C SER A 274 15.68 -10.32 -11.59
N LEU A 275 14.50 -10.90 -11.84
CA LEU A 275 13.23 -10.34 -11.39
C LEU A 275 13.14 -10.41 -9.86
N ALA A 276 13.09 -9.26 -9.20
CA ALA A 276 13.12 -9.14 -7.75
C ALA A 276 11.77 -8.76 -7.15
N ALA A 277 10.98 -7.93 -7.83
CA ALA A 277 9.69 -7.48 -7.32
C ALA A 277 8.69 -7.15 -8.44
N ILE A 278 7.41 -7.12 -8.08
CA ILE A 278 6.33 -6.60 -8.92
C ILE A 278 5.64 -5.48 -8.14
N GLU A 279 5.64 -4.28 -8.71
CA GLU A 279 4.97 -3.10 -8.16
C GLU A 279 3.61 -2.91 -8.84
N ILE A 280 2.58 -2.61 -8.05
CA ILE A 280 1.20 -2.39 -8.48
C ILE A 280 0.69 -1.12 -7.83
N ILE A 281 0.32 -0.14 -8.65
CA ILE A 281 0.06 1.23 -8.19
C ILE A 281 -1.08 1.83 -8.97
N ASP A 282 -1.90 2.60 -8.28
CA ASP A 282 -2.67 3.64 -8.94
C ASP A 282 -1.75 4.84 -9.18
N ALA A 283 -1.48 5.16 -10.45
CA ALA A 283 -0.63 6.27 -10.86
C ALA A 283 -1.51 7.38 -11.43
N ALA A 284 -1.62 8.49 -10.72
CA ALA A 284 -2.45 9.63 -11.11
C ALA A 284 -1.63 10.66 -11.89
N GLU A 285 -2.11 11.01 -13.08
CA GLU A 285 -1.53 12.05 -13.95
C GLU A 285 -2.65 12.63 -14.84
N PRO A 286 -3.11 13.88 -14.64
CA PRO A 286 -2.79 14.76 -13.51
C PRO A 286 -3.40 14.28 -12.18
N VAL A 287 -2.83 14.71 -11.05
CA VAL A 287 -3.39 14.43 -9.72
C VAL A 287 -4.70 15.20 -9.52
N ARG A 288 -5.71 14.52 -8.96
CA ARG A 288 -7.01 15.09 -8.57
C ARG A 288 -7.42 14.53 -7.22
N ASP A 289 -8.19 15.30 -6.46
CA ASP A 289 -8.72 14.87 -5.17
C ASP A 289 -9.60 13.63 -5.35
N ARG A 290 -9.17 12.49 -4.82
CA ARG A 290 -9.96 11.25 -4.82
C ARG A 290 -9.38 10.20 -3.89
N ALA A 291 -10.26 9.29 -3.46
CA ALA A 291 -9.86 8.07 -2.79
C ALA A 291 -9.27 7.05 -3.77
N VAL A 292 -8.33 6.25 -3.28
CA VAL A 292 -7.74 5.09 -3.95
C VAL A 292 -8.21 3.85 -3.21
N SER A 293 -8.77 2.88 -3.94
CA SER A 293 -9.07 1.55 -3.45
C SER A 293 -9.01 0.55 -4.60
N PHE A 294 -8.17 -0.46 -4.42
CA PHE A 294 -8.05 -1.58 -5.33
C PHE A 294 -7.67 -2.86 -4.59
N ASN A 295 -7.99 -3.98 -5.20
CA ASN A 295 -7.67 -5.31 -4.71
C ASN A 295 -6.58 -5.96 -5.56
N VAL A 296 -5.73 -6.74 -4.91
CA VAL A 296 -4.73 -7.61 -5.52
C VAL A 296 -4.93 -9.02 -4.98
N GLY A 297 -5.19 -9.98 -5.86
CA GLY A 297 -5.19 -11.40 -5.56
C GLY A 297 -3.88 -12.06 -6.01
N THR A 298 -3.93 -13.35 -6.34
CA THR A 298 -2.70 -14.08 -6.69
C THR A 298 -1.99 -13.53 -7.92
N LEU A 299 -0.66 -13.62 -7.88
CA LEU A 299 0.26 -13.30 -8.97
C LEU A 299 1.00 -14.57 -9.40
N SER A 300 1.08 -14.83 -10.69
CA SER A 300 1.85 -15.95 -11.23
C SER A 300 2.51 -15.62 -12.56
N LEU A 301 3.66 -16.24 -12.83
CA LEU A 301 4.32 -16.19 -14.13
C LEU A 301 3.91 -17.41 -14.97
N LEU A 302 3.60 -17.21 -16.25
CA LEU A 302 3.15 -18.24 -17.19
C LEU A 302 4.16 -18.42 -18.31
N LYS A 303 4.51 -19.67 -18.64
CA LYS A 303 5.39 -20.02 -19.78
C LYS A 303 4.71 -19.88 -21.13
#